data_AF-A0A1H0CY11-F1
#
_entry.id   AF-A0A1H0CY11-F1
#
_cell.length_a   1.000
_cell.length_b   1.000
_cell.length_c   1.000
_cell.angle_alpha   90.00
_cell.angle_beta   90.00
_cell.angle_gamma   90.00
#
_symmetry.space_group_name_H-M   'P 1'
#
loop_
_entity.id
_entity.type
_entity.pdbx_description
1 polymer ?
#
loop_
_entity_poly.entity_id
_entity_poly.type
_entity_poly.pdbx_seq_one_letter_code
_entity_poly.pdbx_strand_id
1 'polypeptide(L)'
;MRRYLFNIHTAGVVSRDEVGRKYSSDGAAVAYGQRVVDELTKDEEYYDAIIDVVTASGRLVARLISRNAPPMRPVSQPTRQVSLH
;
A
#
# COMPACT_ATOMS: atom_id res chain seq x y z
N MET A 1 17.10 12.90 6.70
CA MET A 1 16.12 12.36 5.73
C MET A 1 16.17 10.85 5.76
N ARG A 2 15.04 10.17 5.63
CA ARG A 2 14.90 8.70 5.65
C ARG A 2 14.40 8.21 4.31
N ARG A 3 14.76 6.99 3.92
CA ARG A 3 14.32 6.36 2.66
C ARG A 3 13.07 5.52 2.90
N TYR A 4 12.11 5.66 2.01
CA TYR A 4 10.83 4.96 2.01
C TYR A 4 10.60 4.31 0.65
N LEU A 5 10.01 3.13 0.63
CA LEU A 5 9.60 2.43 -0.57
C LEU A 5 8.08 2.48 -0.69
N PHE A 6 7.58 2.44 -1.92
CA PHE A 6 6.16 2.52 -2.25
C PHE A 6 5.79 1.29 -3.09
N ASN A 7 5.19 0.30 -2.46
CA ASN A 7 4.76 -0.91 -3.17
C ASN A 7 3.31 -0.74 -3.62
N ILE A 8 3.06 -0.89 -4.91
CA ILE A 8 1.75 -0.70 -5.51
C ILE A 8 1.15 -2.08 -5.79
N HIS A 9 -0.06 -2.32 -5.29
CA HIS A 9 -0.83 -3.53 -5.50
C HIS A 9 -2.02 -3.19 -6.38
N THR A 10 -2.17 -3.87 -7.51
CA THR A 10 -3.27 -3.64 -8.48
C THR A 10 -3.49 -4.90 -9.31
N ALA A 11 -4.75 -5.25 -9.61
CA ALA A 11 -5.09 -6.39 -10.47
C ALA A 11 -4.35 -7.71 -10.11
N GLY A 12 -4.09 -7.96 -8.82
CA GLY A 12 -3.36 -9.15 -8.34
C GLY A 12 -1.83 -9.11 -8.52
N VAL A 13 -1.28 -8.03 -9.08
CA VAL A 13 0.16 -7.81 -9.25
C VAL A 13 0.67 -6.83 -8.20
N VAL A 14 1.93 -7.04 -7.78
CA VAL A 14 2.64 -6.11 -6.88
C VAL A 14 3.85 -5.54 -7.60
N SER A 15 3.81 -4.23 -7.87
CA SER A 15 4.97 -3.47 -8.32
C SER A 15 5.72 -2.94 -7.11
N ARG A 16 6.93 -3.45 -6.88
CA ARG A 16 7.76 -3.07 -5.72
C ARG A 16 8.75 -1.98 -6.10
N ASP A 17 8.83 -0.95 -5.27
CA ASP A 17 9.84 0.10 -5.41
C ASP A 17 11.15 -0.35 -4.74
N GLU A 18 12.13 -0.75 -5.54
CA GLU A 18 13.43 -1.20 -5.02
C GLU A 18 14.35 -0.04 -4.63
N VAL A 19 14.14 1.14 -5.22
CA VAL A 19 15.03 2.30 -5.04
C VAL A 19 14.55 3.14 -3.87
N GLY A 20 13.26 3.41 -3.77
CA GLY A 20 12.69 4.28 -2.77
C GLY A 20 12.97 5.76 -3.00
N ARG A 21 12.31 6.59 -2.19
CA ARG A 21 12.52 8.05 -2.14
C ARG A 21 12.87 8.52 -0.73
N LYS A 22 13.60 9.63 -0.66
CA LYS A 22 13.99 10.26 0.61
C LYS A 22 12.96 11.29 1.04
N TYR A 23 12.48 11.17 2.28
CA TYR A 23 11.57 12.13 2.91
C TYR A 23 12.09 12.58 4.28
N SER A 24 11.60 13.72 4.77
CA SER A 24 11.96 14.27 6.08
C SER A 24 11.26 13.56 7.24
N SER A 25 10.05 13.02 7.02
CA SER A 25 9.24 12.34 8.02
C SER A 25 8.32 11.27 7.41
N ASP A 26 7.79 10.40 8.27
CA ASP A 26 6.79 9.40 7.89
C ASP A 26 5.54 10.08 7.27
N GLY A 27 5.09 11.21 7.84
CA GLY A 27 3.96 11.98 7.31
C GLY A 27 4.20 12.54 5.90
N ALA A 28 5.41 13.00 5.60
CA ALA A 28 5.76 13.48 4.26
C ALA A 28 5.76 12.34 3.22
N ALA A 29 6.22 11.15 3.61
CA ALA A 29 6.17 9.96 2.76
C ALA A 29 4.72 9.51 2.51
N VAL A 30 3.88 9.50 3.56
CA VAL A 30 2.46 9.16 3.45
C VAL A 30 1.70 10.14 2.56
N ALA A 31 1.94 11.45 2.71
CA ALA A 31 1.32 12.46 1.87
C ALA A 31 1.67 12.29 0.38
N TYR A 32 2.91 11.87 0.08
CA TYR A 32 3.28 11.51 -1.28
C TYR A 32 2.54 10.26 -1.76
N GLY A 33 2.52 9.19 -0.96
CA GLY A 33 1.79 7.96 -1.29
C GLY A 33 0.31 8.22 -1.59
N GLN A 34 -0.34 9.12 -0.83
CA GLN A 34 -1.73 9.48 -1.05
C GLN A 34 -1.93 10.15 -2.42
N ARG A 35 -1.02 11.04 -2.83
CA ARG A 35 -1.06 11.65 -4.17
C ARG A 35 -0.94 10.60 -5.27
N VAL A 36 -0.07 9.59 -5.09
CA VAL A 36 0.07 8.52 -6.08
C VAL A 36 -1.21 7.70 -6.19
N VAL A 37 -1.84 7.33 -5.05
CA VAL A 37 -3.16 6.68 -5.07
C VAL A 37 -4.17 7.56 -5.80
N ASP A 38 -4.29 8.84 -5.44
CA ASP A 38 -5.26 9.74 -6.03
C ASP A 38 -5.07 9.89 -7.56
N GLU A 39 -3.82 9.89 -8.05
CA GLU A 39 -3.52 9.90 -9.49
C GLU A 39 -3.85 8.57 -10.18
N LEU A 40 -3.52 7.42 -9.58
CA LEU A 40 -3.85 6.11 -10.13
C LEU A 40 -5.37 5.93 -10.24
N THR A 41 -6.13 6.43 -9.27
CA THR A 41 -7.60 6.33 -9.26
C THR A 41 -8.30 7.21 -10.30
N LYS A 42 -7.57 7.92 -11.15
CA LYS A 42 -8.14 8.56 -12.34
C LYS A 42 -8.31 7.59 -13.50
N ASP A 43 -7.58 6.48 -13.45
CA ASP A 43 -7.62 5.43 -14.46
C ASP A 43 -8.41 4.23 -13.88
N GLU A 44 -9.44 3.81 -14.62
CA GLU A 44 -10.37 2.75 -14.21
C GLU A 44 -9.66 1.41 -13.95
N GLU A 45 -8.53 1.16 -14.63
CA GLU A 45 -7.73 -0.05 -14.45
C GLU A 45 -7.07 -0.12 -13.06
N TYR A 46 -6.91 1.02 -12.38
CA TYR A 46 -6.21 1.14 -11.10
C TYR A 46 -7.13 1.63 -9.96
N TYR A 47 -8.45 1.52 -10.11
CA TYR A 47 -9.41 1.92 -9.08
C TYR A 47 -9.29 1.15 -7.78
N ASP A 48 -8.78 -0.08 -7.83
CA ASP A 48 -8.54 -0.95 -6.68
C ASP A 48 -7.11 -0.83 -6.13
N ALA A 49 -6.31 0.11 -6.64
CA ALA A 49 -4.91 0.24 -6.27
C ALA A 49 -4.73 0.48 -4.76
N ILE A 50 -3.80 -0.28 -4.17
CA ILE A 50 -3.36 -0.15 -2.79
C ILE A 50 -1.88 0.20 -2.81
N ILE A 51 -1.47 1.20 -2.02
CA ILE A 51 -0.06 1.56 -1.84
C ILE A 51 0.38 1.29 -0.41
N ASP A 52 1.38 0.45 -0.27
CA ASP A 52 2.11 0.26 0.97
C ASP A 52 3.30 1.21 1.02
N VAL A 53 3.30 2.09 2.02
CA VAL A 53 4.44 2.96 2.35
C VAL A 53 5.27 2.25 3.40
N VAL A 54 6.49 1.85 3.05
CA VAL A 54 7.39 1.12 3.95
C VAL A 54 8.68 1.91 4.17
N THR A 55 9.29 1.79 5.34
CA THR A 55 10.65 2.29 5.57
C THR A 55 11.66 1.41 4.82
N ALA A 56 12.88 1.91 4.61
CA ALA A 56 13.97 1.09 4.04
C ALA A 56 14.33 -0.16 4.88
N SER A 57 13.93 -0.21 6.15
CA SER A 57 14.08 -1.41 6.99
C SER A 57 12.93 -2.42 6.81
N GLY A 58 11.99 -2.16 5.90
CA GLY A 58 10.82 -3.01 5.66
C GLY A 58 9.65 -2.78 6.61
N ARG A 59 9.69 -1.77 7.50
CA ARG A 59 8.58 -1.49 8.41
C ARG A 59 7.45 -0.80 7.66
N LEU A 60 6.24 -1.37 7.71
CA LEU A 60 5.05 -0.71 7.18
C LEU A 60 4.74 0.56 7.99
N VAL A 61 4.60 1.68 7.28
CA VAL A 61 4.24 3.00 7.84
C VAL A 61 2.76 3.26 7.63
N ALA A 62 2.26 3.00 6.42
CA ALA A 62 0.85 3.15 6.08
C ALA A 62 0.47 2.25 4.89
N ARG A 63 -0.81 1.86 4.85
CA ARG A 63 -1.46 1.26 3.68
C ARG A 63 -2.55 2.21 3.20
N LEU A 64 -2.45 2.63 1.95
CA LEU A 64 -3.32 3.64 1.34
C LEU A 64 -4.17 2.98 0.28
N ILE A 65 -5.48 3.15 0.38
CA ILE A 65 -6.47 2.49 -0.48
C ILE A 65 -7.25 3.59 -1.20
N SER A 66 -7.51 3.40 -2.48
CA SER A 66 -8.45 4.20 -3.24
C SER A 66 -9.79 4.34 -2.52
N ARG A 67 -10.29 5.57 -2.36
CA ARG A 67 -11.61 5.82 -1.75
C ARG A 67 -12.77 5.43 -2.67
N ASN A 68 -12.50 5.22 -3.96
CA ASN A 68 -13.48 4.78 -4.96
C ASN A 68 -13.45 3.26 -5.19
N ALA A 69 -12.53 2.53 -4.55
CA ALA A 69 -12.58 1.09 -4.55
C ALA A 69 -13.90 0.66 -3.86
N PRO A 70 -14.74 -0.20 -4.48
CA PRO A 70 -15.86 -0.79 -3.77
C PRO A 70 -15.33 -1.42 -2.48
N PRO A 71 -16.06 -1.36 -1.35
CA PRO A 71 -15.54 -1.84 -0.08
C PRO A 71 -15.11 -3.29 -0.24
N MET A 72 -13.80 -3.51 -0.36
CA MET A 72 -13.25 -4.85 -0.39
C MET A 72 -13.68 -5.47 0.92
N ARG A 73 -14.49 -6.53 0.83
CA ARG A 73 -14.89 -7.33 1.99
C ARG A 73 -13.61 -7.66 2.75
N PRO A 74 -13.57 -7.49 4.08
CA PRO A 74 -12.39 -7.82 4.85
C PRO A 74 -11.97 -9.24 4.48
N VAL A 75 -10.76 -9.38 3.93
CA VAL A 75 -10.12 -10.67 3.78
C VAL A 75 -10.09 -11.23 5.18
N SER A 76 -10.92 -12.24 5.43
CA SER A 76 -11.00 -12.94 6.70
C SER A 76 -9.57 -13.24 7.13
N GLN A 77 -9.16 -12.69 8.28
CA GLN A 77 -8.06 -13.27 9.03
C GLN A 77 -8.32 -14.79 9.07
N PRO A 78 -7.35 -15.66 8.77
CA PRO A 78 -7.50 -17.07 9.10
C PRO A 78 -7.52 -17.17 10.63
N THR A 79 -8.70 -16.97 11.21
CA THR A 79 -8.99 -17.36 12.57
C THR A 79 -9.06 -18.88 12.60
N ARG A 80 -8.24 -19.48 13.46
CA ARG A 80 -8.11 -20.92 13.76
C ARG A 80 -7.22 -21.74 12.82
N GLN A 81 -5.97 -21.88 13.25
CA GLN A 81 -5.27 -23.15 13.21
C GLN A 81 -6.11 -24.20 13.97
N VAL A 82 -6.72 -25.13 13.25
CA VAL A 82 -7.33 -26.33 13.85
C VAL A 82 -6.23 -27.38 13.91
N SER A 83 -5.73 -27.66 15.10
CA SER A 83 -5.00 -28.90 15.36
C SER A 83 -6.02 -30.03 15.38
N LEU A 84 -5.92 -30.96 14.43
CA LEU A 84 -6.60 -32.26 14.53
C LEU A 84 -5.69 -33.22 15.29
N HIS A 85 -6.19 -33.74 16.41
CA HIS A 85 -5.62 -34.89 17.11
C HIS A 85 -6.26 -36.18 16.60
#